data_AF-A0A969YTF5-F1
#
_entry.id   AF-A0A969YTF5-F1
#
_cell.length_a   1.000
_cell.length_b   1.000
_cell.length_c   1.000
_cell.angle_alpha   90.00
_cell.angle_beta   90.00
_cell.angle_gamma   90.00
#
_symmetry.space_group_name_H-M   'P 1'
#
loop_
_entity.id
_entity.type
_entity.pdbx_description
1 polymer ?
#
loop_
_entity_poly.entity_id
_entity_poly.type
_entity_poly.pdbx_seq_one_letter_code
_entity_poly.pdbx_strand_id
1 'polypeptide(L)'
;MLSHQEVRERLEYCICVLLQLEWLLGNSSIPPLQYPEILKGSSLGLADDPFITQTLAEARMTGHPEEGLQALIHFYEGLVHALCEVLETDSEEVQKQIPGGFLRSLAGEVQVEFPMEPES
;
A
#
# COMPACT_ATOMS: atom_id res chain seq x y z
N MET A 1 6.60 7.61 23.67
CA MET A 1 5.23 7.43 23.12
C MET A 1 5.11 8.35 21.94
N LEU A 2 4.47 7.88 20.87
CA LEU A 2 4.18 8.75 19.72
C LEU A 2 3.10 9.75 20.11
N SER A 3 3.18 10.94 19.55
CA SER A 3 2.10 11.91 19.56
C SER A 3 0.95 11.43 18.67
N HIS A 4 -0.25 11.96 18.93
CA HIS A 4 -1.43 11.68 18.11
C HIS A 4 -1.20 12.03 16.63
N GLN A 5 -0.45 13.11 16.36
CA GLN A 5 -0.10 13.53 15.01
C GLN A 5 0.82 12.51 14.31
N GLU A 6 1.85 12.01 15.00
CA GLU A 6 2.75 10.99 14.44
C GLU A 6 2.02 9.66 14.18
N VAL A 7 1.06 9.27 15.02
CA VAL A 7 0.23 8.08 14.79
C VAL A 7 -0.64 8.27 13.56
N ARG A 8 -1.22 9.46 13.39
CA ARG A 8 -2.03 9.80 12.23
C ARG A 8 -1.25 9.79 10.92
N GLU A 9 -0.07 10.41 10.90
CA GLU A 9 0.80 10.39 9.72
C GLU A 9 1.21 8.96 9.33
N ARG A 10 1.45 8.10 10.33
CA ARG A 10 1.73 6.68 10.09
C ARG A 10 0.51 5.93 9.56
N LEU A 11 -0.68 6.24 10.05
CA LEU A 11 -1.92 5.63 9.55
C LEU A 11 -2.15 6.02 8.09
N GLU A 12 -2.05 7.31 7.76
CA GLU A 12 -2.19 7.81 6.39
C GLU A 12 -1.15 7.15 5.45
N TYR A 13 0.10 7.04 5.89
CA TYR A 13 1.13 6.31 5.15
C TYR A 13 0.76 4.82 4.95
N CYS A 14 0.39 4.11 6.02
CA CYS A 14 0.05 2.68 5.94
C CYS A 14 -1.15 2.42 5.02
N ILE A 15 -2.15 3.31 5.03
CA ILE A 15 -3.29 3.26 4.09
C ILE A 15 -2.80 3.40 2.65
N CYS A 16 -1.91 4.37 2.37
CA CYS A 16 -1.36 4.56 1.03
C CYS A 16 -0.57 3.35 0.55
N VAL A 17 0.24 2.74 1.43
CA VAL A 17 0.96 1.50 1.11
C VAL A 17 -0.01 0.38 0.81
N LEU A 18 -0.98 0.14 1.71
CA LEU A 18 -1.98 -0.91 1.56
C LEU A 18 -2.71 -0.81 0.21
N LEU A 19 -3.23 0.37 -0.12
CA LEU A 19 -3.91 0.61 -1.39
C LEU A 19 -3.02 0.33 -2.59
N GLN A 20 -1.76 0.79 -2.57
CA GLN A 20 -0.85 0.55 -3.69
C GLN A 20 -0.53 -0.94 -3.89
N LEU A 21 -0.40 -1.71 -2.80
CA LEU A 21 -0.18 -3.15 -2.87
C LEU A 21 -1.44 -3.90 -3.35
N GLU A 22 -2.62 -3.53 -2.88
CA GLU A 22 -3.90 -4.11 -3.32
C GLU A 22 -4.16 -3.85 -4.81
N TRP A 23 -3.89 -2.63 -5.29
CA TRP A 23 -3.98 -2.29 -6.71
C TRP A 23 -2.99 -3.10 -7.56
N LEU A 24 -1.75 -3.27 -7.07
CA LEU A 24 -0.78 -4.10 -7.76
C LEU A 24 -1.23 -5.57 -7.82
N LEU A 25 -1.75 -6.11 -6.72
CA LEU A 25 -2.26 -7.49 -6.67
C LEU A 25 -3.49 -7.68 -7.57
N GLY A 26 -4.38 -6.69 -7.62
CA GLY A 26 -5.56 -6.69 -8.47
C GLY A 26 -5.26 -6.48 -9.96
N ASN A 27 -4.06 -5.97 -10.29
CA ASN A 27 -3.65 -5.73 -11.67
C ASN A 27 -3.19 -7.03 -12.36
N SER A 28 -4.15 -7.76 -12.93
CA SER A 28 -3.91 -9.02 -13.66
C SER A 28 -3.01 -8.89 -14.90
N SER A 29 -2.67 -7.66 -15.34
CA SER A 29 -1.75 -7.42 -16.45
C SER A 29 -0.27 -7.49 -16.02
N ILE A 30 0.02 -7.42 -14.72
CA ILE A 30 1.38 -7.44 -14.19
C ILE A 30 1.70 -8.86 -13.66
N PRO A 31 2.69 -9.57 -14.21
CA PRO A 31 3.11 -10.85 -13.67
C PRO A 31 3.71 -10.71 -12.26
N PRO A 32 3.45 -11.63 -11.31
CA PRO A 32 3.97 -11.53 -9.94
C PRO A 32 5.48 -11.39 -9.82
N LEU A 33 6.24 -11.99 -10.75
CA LEU A 33 7.70 -11.87 -10.80
C LEU A 33 8.19 -10.43 -11.07
N GLN A 34 7.32 -9.55 -11.58
CA GLN A 34 7.63 -8.15 -11.88
C GLN A 34 7.27 -7.20 -10.74
N TYR A 35 6.55 -7.65 -9.70
CA TYR A 35 6.16 -6.78 -8.58
C TYR A 35 7.32 -5.98 -7.98
N PRO A 36 8.51 -6.56 -7.71
CA PRO A 36 9.63 -5.77 -7.16
C PRO A 36 10.09 -4.65 -8.09
N GLU A 37 10.05 -4.83 -9.41
CA GLU A 37 10.44 -3.79 -10.37
C GLU A 37 9.38 -2.69 -10.45
N ILE A 38 8.10 -3.05 -10.38
CA ILE A 38 7.00 -2.07 -10.34
C ILE A 38 7.11 -1.20 -9.08
N LEU A 39 7.36 -1.81 -7.91
CA LEU A 39 7.46 -1.10 -6.65
C LEU A 39 8.67 -0.16 -6.55
N LYS A 40 9.71 -0.30 -7.40
CA LYS A 40 10.78 0.70 -7.52
C LYS A 40 10.29 2.04 -8.06
N GLY A 41 9.18 2.06 -8.79
CA GLY A 41 8.54 3.28 -9.26
C GLY A 41 7.66 3.96 -8.20
N SER A 42 7.47 3.34 -7.03
CA SER A 42 6.62 3.87 -5.98
C SER A 42 7.18 5.16 -5.38
N SER A 43 6.35 6.19 -5.33
CA SER A 43 6.66 7.44 -4.62
C SER A 43 6.69 7.29 -3.10
N LEU A 44 6.19 6.16 -2.57
CA LEU A 44 6.21 5.82 -1.14
C LEU A 44 7.54 5.19 -0.70
N GLY A 45 8.50 4.97 -1.61
CA GLY A 45 9.81 4.40 -1.27
C GLY A 45 9.77 2.91 -0.91
N LEU A 46 8.78 2.16 -1.40
CA LEU A 46 8.56 0.76 -1.02
C LEU A 46 9.73 -0.16 -1.39
N ALA A 47 10.47 0.17 -2.46
CA ALA A 47 11.65 -0.60 -2.85
C ALA A 47 12.89 -0.32 -1.98
N ASP A 48 12.88 0.74 -1.16
CA ASP A 48 13.96 1.06 -0.24
C ASP A 48 13.72 0.43 1.16
N ASP A 49 12.53 -0.11 1.40
CA ASP A 49 12.19 -0.79 2.65
C ASP A 49 12.76 -2.24 2.65
N PRO A 50 13.68 -2.56 3.58
CA PRO A 50 14.27 -3.90 3.67
C PRO A 50 13.24 -5.00 3.96
N PHE A 51 12.18 -4.70 4.72
CA PHE A 51 11.14 -5.67 5.04
C PHE A 51 10.35 -6.02 3.76
N ILE A 52 9.91 -5.01 3.01
CA ILE A 52 9.18 -5.21 1.75
C ILE A 52 10.02 -6.01 0.76
N THR A 53 11.26 -5.57 0.52
CA THR A 53 12.14 -6.20 -0.46
C THR A 53 12.50 -7.64 -0.07
N GLN A 54 12.74 -7.90 1.22
CA GLN A 54 13.01 -9.24 1.71
C GLN A 54 11.79 -10.16 1.59
N THR A 55 10.60 -9.71 1.98
CA THR A 55 9.36 -10.50 1.86
C THR A 55 9.08 -10.91 0.42
N LEU A 56 9.25 -10.00 -0.54
CA LEU A 56 9.09 -10.31 -1.96
C LEU A 56 10.19 -11.25 -2.49
N ALA A 57 11.43 -11.08 -2.03
CA ALA A 57 12.53 -11.95 -2.42
C ALA A 57 12.32 -13.39 -1.91
N GLU A 58 11.88 -13.55 -0.67
CA GLU A 58 11.59 -14.85 -0.06
C GLU A 58 10.49 -15.60 -0.81
N ALA A 59 9.37 -14.93 -1.10
CA ALA A 59 8.28 -15.48 -1.88
C ALA A 59 8.70 -15.94 -3.29
N ARG A 60 9.63 -15.20 -3.92
CA ARG A 60 10.23 -15.59 -5.20
C ARG A 60 11.12 -16.82 -5.06
N MET A 61 11.91 -16.91 -3.99
CA MET A 61 12.78 -18.07 -3.73
C MET A 61 11.99 -19.34 -3.44
N THR A 62 10.82 -19.25 -2.82
CA THR A 62 9.94 -20.39 -2.53
C THR A 62 9.06 -20.79 -3.72
N GLY A 63 9.09 -20.05 -4.82
CA GLY A 63 8.31 -20.34 -6.03
C GLY A 63 6.88 -19.80 -6.02
N HIS A 64 6.53 -18.96 -5.04
CA HIS A 64 5.19 -18.40 -4.84
C HIS A 64 5.22 -16.86 -4.80
N PRO A 65 5.61 -16.18 -5.89
CA PRO A 65 5.82 -14.73 -5.90
C PRO A 65 4.59 -13.90 -5.52
N GLU A 66 3.37 -14.37 -5.77
CA GLU A 66 2.14 -13.67 -5.32
C GLU A 66 1.99 -13.64 -3.79
N GLU A 67 2.47 -14.67 -3.09
CA GLU A 67 2.31 -14.80 -1.63
C GLU A 67 3.09 -13.72 -0.89
N GLY A 68 4.20 -13.23 -1.47
CA GLY A 68 4.95 -12.12 -0.91
C GLY A 68 4.16 -10.82 -0.88
N LEU A 69 3.46 -10.50 -1.98
CA LEU A 69 2.62 -9.31 -2.05
C LEU A 69 1.39 -9.45 -1.12
N GLN A 70 0.77 -10.63 -1.10
CA GLN A 70 -0.33 -10.92 -0.18
C GLN A 70 0.11 -10.79 1.29
N ALA A 71 1.28 -11.32 1.67
CA ALA A 71 1.78 -11.21 3.03
C ALA A 71 1.98 -9.75 3.47
N LEU A 72 2.48 -8.90 2.56
CA LEU A 72 2.61 -7.47 2.81
C LEU A 72 1.26 -6.79 2.99
N ILE A 73 0.27 -7.10 2.15
CA ILE A 73 -1.10 -6.60 2.29
C ILE A 73 -1.64 -6.92 3.69
N HIS A 74 -1.63 -8.20 4.09
CA HIS A 74 -2.12 -8.60 5.43
C HIS A 74 -1.37 -7.91 6.57
N PHE A 75 -0.06 -7.69 6.42
CA PHE A 75 0.74 -6.96 7.41
C PHE A 75 0.29 -5.50 7.53
N TYR A 76 0.13 -4.80 6.41
CA TYR A 76 -0.31 -3.40 6.41
C TYR A 76 -1.77 -3.24 6.83
N GLU A 77 -2.66 -4.17 6.48
CA GLU A 77 -4.04 -4.22 7.02
C GLU A 77 -4.02 -4.28 8.54
N GLY A 78 -3.19 -5.16 9.12
CA GLY A 78 -3.03 -5.27 10.57
C GLY A 78 -2.50 -3.98 11.22
N LEU A 79 -1.55 -3.30 10.56
CA LEU A 79 -1.04 -2.01 11.03
C LEU A 79 -2.11 -0.92 10.96
N VAL A 80 -2.86 -0.84 9.86
CA VAL A 80 -3.96 0.11 9.68
C VAL A 80 -4.99 -0.09 10.79
N HIS A 81 -5.43 -1.33 11.04
CA HIS A 81 -6.37 -1.62 12.13
C HIS A 81 -5.84 -1.20 13.49
N ALA A 82 -4.59 -1.55 13.82
CA ALA A 82 -4.00 -1.20 15.11
C ALA A 82 -3.85 0.32 15.30
N LEU A 83 -3.51 1.06 14.23
CA LEU A 83 -3.39 2.52 14.29
C LEU A 83 -4.76 3.21 14.36
N CYS A 84 -5.76 2.68 13.67
CA CYS A 84 -7.15 3.11 13.80
C CYS A 84 -7.68 2.94 15.22
N GLU A 85 -7.41 1.79 15.87
CA GLU A 85 -7.78 1.55 17.27
C GLU A 85 -7.14 2.58 18.22
N VAL A 86 -5.87 2.93 18.02
CA VAL A 86 -5.16 3.92 18.85
C VAL A 86 -5.76 5.32 18.68
N LEU A 87 -6.24 5.66 17.49
CA LEU A 87 -6.82 6.96 17.17
C LEU A 87 -8.34 7.02 17.37
N GLU A 88 -8.98 5.90 17.72
CA GLU A 88 -10.43 5.77 17.81
C GLU A 88 -11.14 6.24 16.52
N THR A 89 -10.60 5.87 15.36
CA THR A 89 -11.09 6.26 14.01
C THR A 89 -11.25 5.04 13.10
N ASP A 90 -11.75 5.25 11.89
CA ASP A 90 -11.91 4.24 10.86
C ASP A 90 -11.02 4.53 9.64
N SER A 91 -10.53 3.49 8.97
CA SER A 91 -9.63 3.64 7.82
C SER A 91 -10.31 4.32 6.63
N GLU A 92 -11.62 4.14 6.43
CA GLU A 92 -12.37 4.82 5.35
C GLU A 92 -12.45 6.33 5.60
N GLU A 93 -12.62 6.76 6.86
CA GLU A 93 -12.67 8.17 7.22
C GLU A 93 -11.32 8.85 6.97
N VAL A 94 -10.22 8.17 7.29
CA VAL A 94 -8.87 8.68 7.04
C VAL A 94 -8.56 8.67 5.55
N GLN A 95 -8.95 7.63 4.82
CA GLN A 95 -8.75 7.55 3.38
C GLN A 95 -9.45 8.70 2.63
N LYS A 96 -10.68 9.08 3.04
CA LYS A 96 -11.42 10.23 2.47
C LYS A 96 -10.70 11.58 2.64
N GLN A 97 -9.76 11.67 3.57
CA GLN A 97 -8.98 12.88 3.84
C GLN A 97 -7.70 12.92 2.99
N ILE A 98 -7.32 11.82 2.35
CA ILE A 98 -6.18 11.77 1.44
C ILE A 98 -6.56 12.46 0.12
N PRO A 99 -5.75 13.40 -0.40
CA PRO A 99 -6.06 14.08 -1.65
C PRO A 99 -6.27 13.09 -2.81
N GLY A 100 -7.42 13.15 -3.48
CA GLY A 100 -7.73 12.24 -4.59
C GLY A 100 -6.73 12.31 -5.75
N GLY A 101 -6.14 13.48 -6.01
CA GLY A 101 -5.05 13.64 -6.98
C GLY A 101 -3.79 12.84 -6.62
N PHE A 102 -3.50 12.72 -5.32
CA PHE A 102 -2.40 11.89 -4.82
C PHE A 102 -2.71 10.40 -4.96
N LEU A 103 -3.92 9.96 -4.57
CA LEU A 103 -4.36 8.56 -4.78
C LEU A 103 -4.32 8.15 -6.25
N ARG A 104 -4.71 9.06 -7.15
CA ARG A 104 -4.61 8.84 -8.61
C ARG A 104 -3.16 8.66 -9.07
N SER A 105 -2.23 9.43 -8.52
CA SER A 105 -0.79 9.26 -8.81
C SER A 105 -0.32 7.88 -8.36
N LEU A 106 -0.63 7.48 -7.12
CA LEU A 106 -0.24 6.19 -6.56
C LEU A 106 -0.79 5.00 -7.35
N ALA A 107 -2.04 5.08 -7.83
CA ALA A 107 -2.63 4.05 -8.69
C ALA A 107 -1.93 3.97 -10.05
N GLY A 108 -1.59 5.11 -10.64
CA GLY A 108 -0.83 5.19 -11.89
C GLY A 108 0.56 4.56 -11.81
N GLU A 109 1.24 4.67 -10.66
CA GLU A 109 2.55 4.05 -10.40
C GLU A 109 2.51 2.51 -10.50
N VAL A 110 1.36 1.90 -10.21
CA VAL A 110 1.11 0.45 -10.33
C VAL A 110 0.23 0.09 -11.54
N GLN A 111 0.17 1.00 -12.53
CA GLN A 111 -0.53 0.81 -13.80
C GLN A 111 -2.03 0.51 -13.66
N VAL A 112 -2.68 1.08 -12.65
CA VAL A 112 -4.13 0.99 -12.42
C VAL A 112 -4.79 2.31 -12.76
N GLU A 113 -5.88 2.27 -13.53
CA GLU A 113 -6.73 3.44 -13.76
C GLU A 113 -7.61 3.67 -12.52
N PHE A 114 -7.41 4.79 -11.83
CA PHE A 114 -8.25 5.17 -10.70
C PHE A 114 -9.62 5.65 -11.23
N PRO A 115 -10.75 5.03 -10.82
CA PRO A 115 -12.07 5.41 -11.31
C PRO A 115 -12.35 6.88 -10.97
N MET A 116 -12.75 7.67 -11.97
CA MET A 116 -13.13 9.06 -11.76
C MET A 116 -14.45 9.09 -10.99
N GLU A 117 -14.44 9.51 -9.73
CA GLU A 117 -15.64 10.16 -9.20
C GLU A 117 -15.77 11.53 -9.88
N PRO A 118 -16.93 11.87 -10.46
CA PRO A 118 -17.15 13.19 -11.00
C PRO A 118 -17.10 14.20 -9.84
N GLU A 119 -16.27 15.24 -9.98
CA GLU A 119 -16.31 16.41 -9.11
C GLU A 119 -17.78 16.86 -9.00
N SER A 120 -18.34 16.76 -7.78
CA SER A 120 -19.69 17.16 -7.45
C SER A 120 -19.64 18.32 -6.46
#